data_AF-A0A068T0H8-F1
#
_entry.id   AF-A0A068T0H8-F1
#
_cell.length_a   1.000
_cell.length_b   1.000
_cell.length_c   1.000
_cell.angle_alpha   90.00
_cell.angle_beta   90.00
_cell.angle_gamma   90.00
#
_symmetry.space_group_name_H-M   'P 1'
#
loop_
_entity.id
_entity.type
_entity.pdbx_description
1 polymer ?
#
loop_
_entity_poly.entity_id
_entity_poly.type
_entity_poly.pdbx_seq_one_letter_code
_entity_poly.pdbx_strand_id
1 'polypeptide(L)'
;MPAVREQVLAELRDRISALERGAAKQRAYLPFGFLASFGHQRRDALWAIKALRDEPLPLFAAAAERGGVVIPEQQDPEVVLRQMTEGHNVVEDYGHVGLTLREHPIAFLRRDLRKRNIVTCTDAMSARDGQWLMTAGLVLVRQKPGSAKGVMFITIEDETGPANIVVWPSLFERRRRVVLGPP
;
A
#
# COMPACT_ATOMS: atom_id res chain seq x y z
N MET A 1 0.88 -1.15 30.99
CA MET A 1 1.15 -0.13 29.95
C MET A 1 -0.21 0.31 29.43
N PRO A 2 -0.47 1.61 29.19
CA PRO A 2 -1.75 2.01 28.59
C PRO A 2 -1.92 1.21 27.30
N ALA A 3 -3.09 0.59 27.12
CA ALA A 3 -3.34 -0.30 25.99
C ALA A 3 -3.07 0.50 24.71
N VAL A 4 -2.24 -0.03 23.80
CA VAL A 4 -1.78 0.63 22.56
C VAL A 4 -2.92 1.37 21.85
N ARG A 5 -4.13 0.78 21.87
CA ARG A 5 -5.35 1.38 21.34
C ARG A 5 -5.73 2.71 22.00
N GLU A 6 -5.71 2.81 23.31
CA GLU A 6 -6.10 4.04 24.03
C GLU A 6 -5.15 5.19 23.72
N GLN A 7 -3.87 4.89 23.54
CA GLN A 7 -2.85 5.84 23.12
C GLN A 7 -3.08 6.32 21.67
N VAL A 8 -3.36 5.39 20.74
CA VAL A 8 -3.74 5.72 19.36
C VAL A 8 -5.02 6.57 19.33
N LEU A 9 -6.02 6.22 20.13
CA LEU A 9 -7.30 6.92 20.19
C LEU A 9 -7.16 8.35 20.73
N ALA A 10 -6.34 8.55 21.76
CA ALA A 10 -6.05 9.87 22.31
C ALA A 10 -5.38 10.78 21.27
N GLU A 11 -4.34 10.27 20.59
CA GLU A 11 -3.64 11.00 19.53
C GLU A 11 -4.53 11.30 18.31
N LEU A 12 -5.43 10.38 17.96
CA LEU A 12 -6.41 10.57 16.89
C LEU A 12 -7.49 11.58 17.26
N ARG A 13 -8.03 11.52 18.48
CA ARG A 13 -9.11 12.41 18.94
C ARG A 13 -8.65 13.87 18.99
N ASP A 14 -7.43 14.12 19.45
CA ASP A 14 -6.83 15.46 19.54
C ASP A 14 -6.61 16.13 18.16
N ARG A 15 -6.46 15.33 17.09
CA ARG A 15 -6.20 15.82 15.73
C ARG A 15 -7.39 15.74 14.78
N ILE A 16 -8.34 14.82 15.02
CA ILE A 16 -9.61 14.78 14.29
C ILE A 16 -10.47 16.01 14.66
N SER A 17 -10.43 16.46 15.92
CA SER A 17 -11.03 17.73 16.36
C SER A 17 -10.44 18.96 15.65
N ALA A 18 -9.19 18.89 15.18
CA ALA A 18 -8.57 19.95 14.37
C ALA A 18 -8.95 19.90 12.87
N LEU A 19 -9.56 18.80 12.40
CA LEU A 19 -9.85 18.52 10.99
C LEU A 19 -11.33 18.61 10.63
N GLU A 20 -12.09 19.44 11.36
CA GLU A 20 -13.51 19.68 11.13
C GLU A 20 -13.79 20.22 9.71
N ARG A 21 -14.14 19.28 8.82
CA ARG A 21 -15.15 19.30 7.72
C ARG A 21 -14.70 18.33 6.62
N GLY A 22 -15.14 17.06 6.71
CA GLY A 22 -14.91 16.06 5.65
C GLY A 22 -14.60 14.62 6.10
N ALA A 23 -14.86 14.27 7.37
CA ALA A 23 -14.28 13.13 8.09
C ALA A 23 -14.46 11.72 7.48
N ALA A 24 -15.48 11.49 6.64
CA ALA A 24 -15.72 10.15 6.08
C ALA A 24 -14.67 9.74 5.03
N LYS A 25 -14.23 10.67 4.16
CA LYS A 25 -13.23 10.37 3.11
C LYS A 25 -11.80 10.35 3.64
N GLN A 26 -11.50 11.13 4.67
CA GLN A 26 -10.14 11.21 5.25
C GLN A 26 -9.80 10.02 6.15
N ARG A 27 -10.79 9.37 6.79
CA ARG A 27 -10.60 8.11 7.53
C ARG A 27 -9.98 6.99 6.69
N ALA A 28 -10.22 7.00 5.37
CA ALA A 28 -9.66 6.01 4.45
C ALA A 28 -8.14 6.19 4.21
N TYR A 29 -7.62 7.41 4.31
CA TYR A 29 -6.22 7.73 4.04
C TYR A 29 -5.35 7.83 5.31
N LEU A 30 -5.96 8.08 6.47
CA LEU A 30 -5.30 8.12 7.78
C LEU A 30 -4.38 6.90 8.11
N PRO A 31 -4.69 5.66 7.69
CA PRO A 31 -3.82 4.50 7.94
C PRO A 31 -2.61 4.43 7.00
N PHE A 32 -2.59 5.25 5.93
CA PHE A 32 -1.53 5.29 4.93
C PHE A 32 -0.54 6.40 5.28
N GLY A 33 0.65 6.00 5.74
CA GLY A 33 1.75 6.91 6.06
C GLY A 33 1.55 7.74 7.33
N PHE A 34 0.38 8.34 7.54
CA PHE A 34 0.10 9.25 8.66
C PHE A 34 0.25 8.57 10.03
N LEU A 35 -0.35 7.40 10.23
CA LEU A 35 -0.22 6.67 11.51
C LEU A 35 1.11 5.97 11.70
N ALA A 36 1.80 5.62 10.61
CA ALA A 36 3.18 5.13 10.68
C ALA A 36 4.13 6.22 11.22
N SER A 37 3.89 7.50 10.88
CA SER A 37 4.63 8.64 11.44
C SER A 37 4.42 8.82 12.95
N PHE A 38 3.38 8.21 13.53
CA PHE A 38 3.14 8.18 14.99
C PHE A 38 3.66 6.89 15.64
N GLY A 39 4.42 6.07 14.92
CA GLY A 39 5.00 4.83 15.45
C GLY A 39 4.00 3.69 15.61
N HIS A 40 2.76 3.84 15.13
CA HIS A 40 1.73 2.81 15.24
C HIS A 40 1.74 1.91 14.01
N GLN A 41 1.56 0.61 14.26
CA GLN A 41 1.37 -0.36 13.19
C GLN A 41 -0.01 -0.18 12.55
N ARG A 42 -0.09 -0.38 11.23
CA ARG A 42 -1.33 -0.18 10.44
C ARG A 42 -2.53 -0.91 11.04
N ARG A 43 -2.34 -2.15 11.50
CA ARG A 43 -3.45 -2.97 11.99
C ARG A 43 -4.02 -2.44 13.31
N ASP A 44 -3.15 -2.00 14.22
CA ASP A 44 -3.56 -1.40 15.50
C ASP A 44 -4.26 -0.07 15.26
N ALA A 45 -3.72 0.74 14.35
CA ALA A 45 -4.31 1.97 13.86
C ALA A 45 -5.74 1.75 13.31
N LEU A 46 -5.90 0.82 12.36
CA LEU A 46 -7.21 0.51 11.77
C LEU A 46 -8.20 -0.02 12.82
N TRP A 47 -7.73 -0.86 13.74
CA TRP A 47 -8.55 -1.37 14.83
C TRP A 47 -9.04 -0.25 15.75
N ALA A 48 -8.15 0.67 16.13
CA ALA A 48 -8.50 1.84 16.93
C ALA A 48 -9.49 2.75 16.20
N ILE A 49 -9.23 3.09 14.93
CA ILE A 49 -10.13 3.96 14.14
C ILE A 49 -11.53 3.37 14.04
N LYS A 50 -11.66 2.06 13.82
CA LYS A 50 -12.97 1.39 13.70
C LYS A 50 -13.81 1.48 14.98
N ALA A 51 -13.17 1.67 16.13
CA ALA A 51 -13.85 1.86 17.39
C ALA A 51 -14.23 3.32 17.69
N LEU A 52 -13.76 4.28 16.89
CA LEU A 52 -14.14 5.68 17.04
C LEU A 52 -15.61 5.86 16.63
N ARG A 53 -16.39 6.44 17.53
CA ARG A 53 -17.72 6.99 17.26
C ARG A 53 -17.63 8.49 17.07
N ASP A 54 -18.54 9.04 16.27
CA ASP A 54 -18.62 10.48 16.01
C ASP A 54 -19.32 11.21 17.15
N GLU A 55 -20.32 10.58 17.79
CA GLU A 55 -21.06 11.13 18.93
C GLU A 55 -21.15 10.12 20.09
N PRO A 56 -21.12 10.59 21.35
CA PRO A 56 -21.28 9.74 22.51
C PRO A 56 -22.70 9.18 22.61
N LEU A 57 -22.83 7.97 23.14
CA LEU A 57 -24.13 7.32 23.32
C LEU A 57 -24.97 8.06 24.38
N PRO A 58 -26.23 8.46 24.07
CA PRO A 58 -27.03 9.33 24.95
C PRO A 58 -27.18 8.82 26.40
N LEU A 59 -27.30 7.50 26.59
CA LEU A 59 -27.41 6.89 27.91
C LEU A 59 -26.11 7.05 28.74
N PHE A 60 -24.96 6.90 28.09
CA PHE A 60 -23.65 7.02 28.74
C PHE A 60 -23.30 8.48 29.02
N ALA A 61 -23.64 9.39 28.11
CA ALA A 61 -23.53 10.83 28.32
C ALA A 61 -24.34 11.29 29.54
N ALA A 62 -25.64 10.94 29.59
CA ALA A 62 -26.51 11.28 30.70
C ALA A 62 -26.05 10.66 32.04
N ALA A 63 -25.53 9.43 32.01
CA ALA A 63 -24.99 8.77 33.20
C ALA A 63 -23.68 9.41 33.67
N ALA A 64 -22.81 9.86 32.76
CA ALA A 64 -21.59 10.58 33.09
C ALA A 64 -21.88 11.96 33.70
N GLU A 65 -22.85 12.70 33.14
CA GLU A 65 -23.32 13.98 33.68
C GLU A 65 -23.89 13.84 35.09
N ARG A 66 -24.71 12.81 35.33
CA ARG A 66 -25.31 12.54 36.65
C ARG A 66 -24.29 12.10 37.69
N GLY A 67 -23.28 11.33 37.28
CA GLY A 67 -22.27 10.75 38.16
C GLY A 67 -21.04 11.62 38.39
N GLY A 68 -20.79 12.62 37.54
CA GLY A 68 -19.54 13.40 37.56
C GLY A 68 -18.29 12.58 37.19
N VAL A 69 -18.47 11.41 36.56
CA VAL A 69 -17.40 10.48 36.19
C VAL A 69 -17.54 10.09 34.71
N VAL A 70 -16.42 9.96 34.01
CA VAL A 70 -16.42 9.45 32.64
C VAL A 70 -16.77 7.95 32.68
N ILE A 71 -17.86 7.58 32.02
CA ILE A 71 -18.28 6.18 31.91
C ILE A 71 -17.84 5.64 30.55
N PRO A 72 -16.99 4.61 30.50
CA PRO A 72 -16.57 4.04 29.23
C PRO A 72 -17.76 3.38 28.53
N GLU A 73 -18.03 3.80 27.29
CA GLU A 73 -19.09 3.21 26.45
C GLU A 73 -18.79 1.76 26.06
N GLN A 74 -17.51 1.39 26.02
CA GLN A 74 -17.04 0.09 25.59
C GLN A 74 -15.86 -0.34 26.45
N GLN A 75 -15.95 -1.51 27.06
CA GLN A 75 -14.86 -2.18 27.75
C GLN A 75 -14.42 -3.36 26.89
N ASP A 76 -13.46 -3.13 26.01
CA ASP A 76 -12.89 -4.23 25.22
C ASP A 76 -11.74 -4.89 25.96
N PRO A 77 -11.59 -6.21 25.85
CA PRO A 77 -10.39 -6.87 26.33
C PRO A 77 -9.16 -6.35 25.58
N GLU A 78 -8.00 -6.40 26.24
CA GLU A 78 -6.74 -6.13 25.56
C GLU A 78 -6.47 -7.23 24.52
N VAL A 79 -6.43 -6.84 23.25
CA VAL A 79 -6.22 -7.76 22.13
C VAL A 79 -4.86 -7.49 21.52
N VAL A 80 -4.01 -8.51 21.48
CA VAL A 80 -2.75 -8.47 20.73
C VAL A 80 -3.04 -8.89 19.29
N LEU A 81 -2.94 -7.94 18.36
CA LEU A 81 -3.15 -8.21 16.95
C LEU A 81 -1.86 -8.75 16.32
N ARG A 82 -1.98 -9.82 15.52
CA ARG A 82 -0.89 -10.26 14.66
C ARG A 82 -0.55 -9.12 13.70
N GLN A 83 0.70 -8.69 13.59
CA GLN A 83 1.03 -7.57 12.71
C GLN A 83 1.07 -7.96 11.22
N MET A 84 0.91 -6.96 10.36
CA MET A 84 1.05 -7.15 8.91
C MET A 84 2.52 -7.35 8.55
N THR A 85 2.79 -8.25 7.62
CA THR A 85 4.15 -8.32 7.02
C THR A 85 4.38 -7.11 6.12
N GLU A 86 5.63 -6.72 5.90
CA GLU A 86 5.97 -5.61 4.99
C GLU A 86 5.38 -5.76 3.58
N GLY A 87 5.42 -6.96 2.99
CA GLY A 87 4.81 -7.20 1.67
C GLY A 87 3.29 -6.91 1.65
N HIS A 88 2.56 -7.34 2.68
CA HIS A 88 1.13 -7.01 2.82
C HIS A 88 0.92 -5.51 3.01
N ASN A 89 1.78 -4.82 3.77
CA ASN A 89 1.69 -3.36 3.89
C ASN A 89 1.85 -2.67 2.54
N VAL A 90 2.80 -3.14 1.71
CA VAL A 90 3.02 -2.62 0.35
C VAL A 90 1.84 -2.91 -0.57
N VAL A 91 1.27 -4.11 -0.53
CA VAL A 91 0.06 -4.45 -1.32
C VAL A 91 -1.10 -3.53 -0.97
N GLU A 92 -1.33 -3.26 0.31
CA GLU A 92 -2.37 -2.32 0.74
C GLU A 92 -2.11 -0.90 0.23
N ASP A 93 -0.85 -0.44 0.26
CA ASP A 93 -0.47 0.90 -0.22
C ASP A 93 -0.80 1.08 -1.71
N TYR A 94 -0.42 0.10 -2.55
CA TYR A 94 -0.75 0.10 -3.96
C TYR A 94 -2.27 -0.01 -4.21
N GLY A 95 -2.98 -0.79 -3.41
CA GLY A 95 -4.43 -0.94 -3.53
C GLY A 95 -5.22 0.35 -3.27
N HIS A 96 -4.68 1.29 -2.50
CA HIS A 96 -5.38 2.52 -2.11
C HIS A 96 -4.84 3.79 -2.76
N VAL A 97 -3.51 3.94 -2.87
CA VAL A 97 -2.86 5.17 -3.35
C VAL A 97 -2.13 4.95 -4.67
N GLY A 98 -1.92 3.69 -5.08
CA GLY A 98 -1.17 3.35 -6.29
C GLY A 98 0.35 3.51 -6.17
N LEU A 99 0.86 3.79 -4.96
CA LEU A 99 2.29 3.89 -4.65
C LEU A 99 2.55 3.47 -3.20
N THR A 100 3.81 3.18 -2.88
CA THR A 100 4.27 2.97 -1.50
C THR A 100 5.50 3.82 -1.22
N LEU A 101 5.69 4.23 0.05
CA LEU A 101 6.94 4.82 0.54
C LEU A 101 7.84 3.77 1.22
N ARG A 102 7.41 2.51 1.22
CA ARG A 102 8.20 1.37 1.70
C ARG A 102 9.03 0.82 0.53
N GLU A 103 9.56 -0.37 0.75
CA GLU A 103 10.31 -1.11 -0.26
C GLU A 103 9.49 -1.41 -1.53
N HIS A 104 10.16 -1.45 -2.68
CA HIS A 104 9.53 -1.76 -3.96
C HIS A 104 8.96 -3.20 -3.98
N PRO A 105 7.78 -3.46 -4.60
CA PRO A 105 7.12 -4.79 -4.56
C PRO A 105 8.00 -5.95 -5.05
N ILE A 106 8.85 -5.71 -6.06
CA ILE A 106 9.71 -6.75 -6.63
C ILE A 106 10.84 -7.15 -5.67
N ALA A 107 11.24 -6.29 -4.73
CA ALA A 107 12.29 -6.59 -3.76
C ALA A 107 11.93 -7.82 -2.91
N PHE A 108 10.66 -7.98 -2.52
CA PHE A 108 10.18 -9.14 -1.77
C PHE A 108 10.31 -10.46 -2.55
N LEU A 109 10.31 -10.38 -3.89
CA LEU A 109 10.44 -11.53 -4.79
C LEU A 109 11.88 -11.74 -5.26
N ARG A 110 12.81 -10.82 -4.97
CA ARG A 110 14.15 -10.82 -5.55
C ARG A 110 14.91 -12.12 -5.32
N ARG A 111 14.80 -12.70 -4.12
CA ARG A 111 15.46 -13.97 -3.80
C ARG A 111 15.00 -15.10 -4.71
N ASP A 112 13.70 -15.18 -4.98
CA ASP A 112 13.13 -16.25 -5.81
C ASP A 112 13.33 -15.99 -7.30
N LEU A 113 13.32 -14.73 -7.73
CA LEU A 113 13.69 -14.33 -9.10
C LEU A 113 15.15 -14.69 -9.41
N ARG A 114 16.09 -14.41 -8.48
CA ARG A 114 17.50 -14.79 -8.63
C ARG A 114 17.70 -16.30 -8.76
N LYS A 115 16.98 -17.12 -7.98
CA LYS A 115 17.02 -18.59 -8.13
C LYS A 115 16.58 -19.08 -9.52
N ARG A 116 15.79 -18.27 -10.23
CA ARG A 116 15.30 -18.56 -11.60
C ARG A 116 16.16 -17.90 -12.68
N ASN A 117 17.33 -17.34 -12.33
CA ASN A 117 18.20 -16.57 -13.23
C ASN A 117 17.50 -15.36 -13.87
N ILE A 118 16.55 -14.75 -13.15
CA ILE A 118 15.92 -13.49 -13.57
C ILE A 118 16.73 -12.34 -12.96
N VAL A 119 17.36 -11.55 -13.84
CA VAL A 119 18.26 -10.45 -13.48
C VAL A 119 17.48 -9.19 -13.10
N THR A 120 18.18 -8.21 -12.52
CA THR A 120 17.57 -6.90 -12.22
C THR A 120 17.36 -6.09 -13.50
N CYS A 121 16.52 -5.06 -13.44
CA CYS A 121 16.37 -4.09 -14.52
C CYS A 121 17.70 -3.41 -14.84
N THR A 122 18.47 -3.01 -13.83
CA THR A 122 19.81 -2.42 -14.02
C THR A 122 20.79 -3.39 -14.68
N ASP A 123 20.82 -4.66 -14.28
CA ASP A 123 21.67 -5.68 -14.91
C ASP A 123 21.28 -5.90 -16.37
N ALA A 124 19.97 -5.94 -16.66
CA ALA A 124 19.45 -6.09 -18.02
C ALA A 124 19.86 -4.91 -18.91
N MET A 125 19.79 -3.68 -18.38
CA MET A 125 20.18 -2.47 -19.10
C MET A 125 21.71 -2.33 -19.26
N SER A 126 22.49 -2.99 -18.41
CA SER A 126 23.97 -2.98 -18.44
C SER A 126 24.57 -4.17 -19.20
N ALA A 127 23.74 -5.10 -19.66
CA ALA A 127 24.19 -6.30 -20.36
C ALA A 127 24.79 -5.96 -21.74
N ARG A 128 25.64 -6.87 -22.24
CA ARG A 128 26.22 -6.73 -23.59
C ARG A 128 25.14 -6.96 -24.64
N ASP A 129 25.27 -6.25 -25.76
CA ASP A 129 24.39 -6.45 -26.91
C ASP A 129 24.44 -7.91 -27.41
N GLY A 130 23.29 -8.41 -27.88
CA GLY A 130 23.11 -9.79 -28.33
C GLY A 130 23.00 -10.83 -27.20
N GLN A 131 23.12 -10.46 -25.93
CA GLN A 131 22.96 -11.39 -24.81
C GLN A 131 21.49 -11.69 -24.52
N TRP A 132 21.16 -12.97 -24.39
CA TRP A 132 19.84 -13.42 -23.94
C TRP A 132 19.76 -13.41 -22.41
N LEU A 133 18.73 -12.76 -21.88
CA LEU A 133 18.47 -12.66 -20.44
C LEU A 133 16.98 -12.62 -20.15
N MET A 134 16.62 -12.85 -18.88
CA MET A 134 15.27 -12.67 -18.38
C MET A 134 15.29 -11.60 -17.28
N THR A 135 14.39 -10.63 -17.38
CA THR A 135 14.16 -9.62 -16.33
C THR A 135 12.68 -9.57 -15.98
N ALA A 136 12.35 -9.08 -14.80
CA ALA A 136 10.98 -8.93 -14.32
C ALA A 136 10.85 -7.63 -13.52
N GLY A 137 9.73 -6.96 -13.72
CA GLY A 137 9.41 -5.71 -13.05
C GLY A 137 7.92 -5.43 -13.05
N LEU A 138 7.51 -4.45 -12.25
CA LEU A 138 6.18 -3.86 -12.30
C LEU A 138 6.04 -3.09 -13.61
N VAL A 139 4.96 -3.31 -14.37
CA VAL A 139 4.74 -2.58 -15.61
C VAL A 139 4.19 -1.20 -15.29
N LEU A 140 4.95 -0.16 -15.62
CA LEU A 140 4.54 1.22 -15.42
C LEU A 140 3.69 1.72 -16.59
N VAL A 141 4.17 1.50 -17.81
CA VAL A 141 3.57 2.09 -19.02
C VAL A 141 3.65 1.12 -20.19
N ARG A 142 2.60 1.11 -21.01
CA ARG A 142 2.56 0.46 -22.33
C ARG A 142 2.17 1.48 -23.39
N GLN A 143 2.96 1.60 -24.45
CA GLN A 143 2.71 2.54 -25.54
C GLN A 143 2.85 1.84 -26.88
N LYS A 144 1.93 2.09 -27.81
CA LYS A 144 2.01 1.67 -29.21
C LYS A 144 1.73 2.88 -30.11
N PRO A 145 2.72 3.76 -30.31
CA PRO A 145 2.54 4.96 -31.12
C PRO A 145 2.14 4.61 -32.55
N GLY A 146 1.23 5.38 -33.16
CA GLY A 146 0.78 5.15 -34.54
C GLY A 146 1.91 5.22 -35.58
N SER A 147 2.95 6.00 -35.31
CA SER A 147 4.13 6.16 -36.16
C SER A 147 5.13 4.99 -36.10
N ALA A 148 5.04 4.12 -35.09
CA ALA A 148 6.06 3.09 -34.83
C ALA A 148 5.82 1.77 -35.61
N LYS A 149 5.07 1.80 -36.72
CA LYS A 149 4.74 0.63 -37.55
C LYS A 149 4.27 -0.59 -36.74
N GLY A 150 3.51 -0.34 -35.67
CA GLY A 150 2.95 -1.37 -34.80
C GLY A 150 3.89 -1.91 -33.70
N VAL A 151 5.11 -1.39 -33.56
CA VAL A 151 6.02 -1.69 -32.44
C VAL A 151 5.40 -1.15 -31.14
N MET A 152 5.50 -1.94 -30.06
CA MET A 152 5.05 -1.55 -28.73
C MET A 152 6.25 -1.36 -27.81
N PHE A 153 6.19 -0.35 -26.95
CA PHE A 153 7.16 -0.07 -25.91
C PHE A 153 6.50 -0.33 -24.55
N ILE A 154 7.23 -1.01 -23.67
CA ILE A 154 6.79 -1.29 -22.30
C ILE A 154 7.90 -0.86 -21.36
N THR A 155 7.58 -0.01 -20.40
CA THR A 155 8.51 0.32 -19.31
C THR A 155 8.14 -0.52 -18.11
N ILE A 156 9.10 -1.31 -17.64
CA ILE A 156 9.01 -2.04 -16.38
C ILE A 156 9.96 -1.42 -15.37
N GLU A 157 9.69 -1.64 -14.09
CA GLU A 157 10.55 -1.17 -13.00
C GLU A 157 10.70 -2.25 -11.93
N ASP A 158 11.90 -2.36 -11.39
CA ASP A 158 12.16 -3.11 -10.15
C ASP A 158 12.84 -2.21 -9.12
N GLU A 159 13.24 -2.77 -7.98
CA GLU A 159 13.89 -2.01 -6.91
C GLU A 159 15.24 -1.37 -7.30
N THR A 160 15.80 -1.74 -8.45
CA THR A 160 17.07 -1.19 -8.97
C THR A 160 16.84 -0.06 -9.98
N GLY A 161 15.64 0.01 -10.56
CA GLY A 161 15.22 1.07 -11.46
C GLY A 161 14.45 0.57 -12.68
N PRO A 162 14.24 1.45 -13.66
CA PRO A 162 13.44 1.14 -14.84
C PRO A 162 14.24 0.40 -15.92
N ALA A 163 13.54 -0.41 -16.72
CA ALA A 163 14.01 -0.97 -17.97
C ALA A 163 12.96 -0.78 -19.07
N ASN A 164 13.42 -0.43 -20.27
CA ASN A 164 12.57 -0.25 -21.44
C ASN A 164 12.62 -1.48 -22.33
N ILE A 165 11.45 -2.03 -22.66
CA ILE A 165 11.29 -3.24 -23.47
C ILE A 165 10.64 -2.86 -24.80
N VAL A 166 11.24 -3.32 -25.89
CA VAL A 166 10.68 -3.20 -27.24
C VAL A 166 10.03 -4.52 -27.63
N VAL A 167 8.74 -4.47 -27.96
CA VAL A 167 7.95 -5.62 -28.40
C VAL A 167 7.61 -5.46 -29.88
N TRP A 168 8.23 -6.30 -30.70
CA TRP A 168 7.99 -6.32 -32.15
C TRP A 168 6.56 -6.79 -32.49
N PRO A 169 5.96 -6.32 -33.60
CA PRO A 169 4.58 -6.65 -33.97
C PRO A 169 4.31 -8.15 -34.02
N SER A 170 5.21 -8.93 -34.63
CA SER A 170 5.04 -10.38 -34.74
C SER A 170 5.05 -11.10 -33.39
N LEU A 171 5.83 -10.61 -32.42
CA LEU A 171 5.83 -11.15 -31.06
C LEU A 171 4.57 -10.73 -30.30
N PHE A 172 4.15 -9.47 -30.45
CA PHE A 172 2.91 -8.96 -29.87
C PHE A 172 1.69 -9.78 -30.31
N GLU A 173 1.52 -10.02 -31.62
CA GLU A 173 0.37 -10.79 -32.11
C GLU A 173 0.35 -12.23 -31.55
N ARG A 174 1.51 -12.89 -31.47
CA ARG A 174 1.61 -14.24 -30.88
C ARG A 174 1.36 -14.28 -29.37
N ARG A 175 1.64 -13.19 -28.64
CA ARG A 175 1.61 -13.14 -27.16
C ARG A 175 0.69 -12.05 -26.61
N ARG A 176 -0.32 -11.63 -27.39
CA ARG A 176 -1.19 -10.49 -27.10
C ARG A 176 -1.78 -10.52 -25.68
N ARG A 177 -2.27 -11.68 -25.24
CA ARG A 177 -2.86 -11.88 -23.91
C ARG A 177 -1.85 -11.66 -22.77
N VAL A 178 -0.60 -12.08 -22.95
CA VAL A 178 0.46 -11.90 -21.94
C VAL A 178 0.88 -10.43 -21.86
N VAL A 179 0.99 -9.77 -23.01
CA VAL A 179 1.45 -8.39 -23.10
C VAL A 179 0.40 -7.40 -22.56
N LEU A 180 -0.87 -7.61 -22.88
CA LEU A 180 -1.96 -6.73 -22.45
C LEU A 180 -2.44 -7.03 -21.01
N GLY A 181 -2.20 -8.24 -20.49
CA GLY A 181 -2.70 -8.65 -19.19
C GLY A 181 -4.21 -8.98 -19.19
N PRO A 182 -4.77 -9.39 -18.04
CA PRO A 182 -6.23 -9.42 -17.85
C PRO A 182 -6.81 -7.99 -17.90
N PRO A 183 -8.10 -7.83 -18.28
CA PRO A 183 -8.79 -6.54 -18.21
C PRO A 183 -8.89 -6.01 -16.78
#